data_AF-A0A291RU76-F1
#
_entry.id   AF-A0A291RU76-F1
#
_cell.length_a   1.000
_cell.length_b   1.000
_cell.length_c   1.000
_cell.angle_alpha   90.00
_cell.angle_beta   90.00
_cell.angle_gamma   90.00
#
_symmetry.space_group_name_H-M   'P 1'
#
loop_
_entity.id
_entity.type
_entity.pdbx_description
1 polymer ?
#
loop_
_entity_poly.entity_id
_entity_poly.type
_entity_poly.pdbx_seq_one_letter_code
_entity_poly.pdbx_strand_id
1 'polypeptide(L)'
;MVVYEVPASNGKKKKNRFEFRAEDGKVYSIPKTPYLSGKAAKYIRENHEGLSHAILTRGLIEIECPDAAEAVWDMDDEQITGIAEAWFEASGFNAGESDGSTDS
;
A
#
# COMPACT_ATOMS: atom_id res chain seq x y z
N MET A 1 -8.84 29.30 -26.19
CA MET A 1 -7.99 28.25 -25.58
C MET A 1 -8.92 27.37 -24.73
N VAL A 2 -8.97 26.06 -24.97
CA VAL A 2 -9.76 25.15 -24.12
C VAL A 2 -8.82 24.62 -23.05
N VAL A 3 -9.16 24.83 -21.78
CA VAL A 3 -8.43 24.28 -20.64
C VAL A 3 -9.11 22.97 -20.26
N TYR A 4 -8.34 21.88 -20.18
CA TYR A 4 -8.82 20.61 -19.66
C TYR A 4 -8.65 20.60 -18.13
N GLU A 5 -9.74 20.38 -17.41
CA GLU A 5 -9.71 20.22 -15.95
C GLU A 5 -9.42 18.78 -15.59
N VAL A 6 -8.30 18.55 -14.92
CA VAL A 6 -7.93 17.22 -14.44
C VAL A 6 -8.85 16.84 -13.27
N PRO A 7 -9.58 15.72 -13.36
CA PRO A 7 -10.46 15.29 -12.27
C PRO A 7 -9.66 14.93 -11.01
N ALA A 8 -10.28 15.09 -9.85
CA ALA A 8 -9.67 14.71 -8.58
C ALA A 8 -9.32 13.20 -8.55
N SER A 9 -8.16 12.86 -7.99
CA SER A 9 -7.72 11.47 -7.86
C SER A 9 -8.74 10.63 -7.09
N ASN A 10 -9.03 9.44 -7.62
CA ASN A 10 -9.86 8.44 -6.97
C ASN A 10 -9.26 7.95 -5.64
N GLY A 11 -7.93 8.03 -5.46
CA GLY A 11 -7.27 7.65 -4.19
C GLY A 11 -7.62 8.57 -3.02
N LYS A 12 -8.15 9.78 -3.29
CA LYS A 12 -8.64 10.69 -2.23
C LYS A 12 -10.03 10.30 -1.69
N LYS A 13 -10.75 9.39 -2.35
CA LYS A 13 -12.09 8.96 -1.91
C LYS A 13 -11.96 8.01 -0.74
N LYS A 14 -12.72 8.23 0.35
CA LYS A 14 -12.68 7.38 1.56
C LYS A 14 -12.82 5.88 1.27
N LYS A 15 -13.75 5.49 0.39
CA LYS A 15 -13.97 4.08 0.00
C LYS A 15 -12.77 3.41 -0.70
N ASN A 16 -11.85 4.22 -1.23
CA ASN A 16 -10.68 3.79 -1.97
C ASN A 16 -9.41 3.83 -1.11
N ARG A 17 -9.57 3.95 0.20
CA ARG A 17 -8.48 4.03 1.17
C ARG A 17 -8.49 2.79 2.05
N PHE A 18 -7.32 2.41 2.50
CA PHE A 18 -7.07 1.41 3.54
C PHE A 18 -6.58 2.15 4.77
N GLU A 19 -7.09 1.75 5.94
CA GLU A 19 -6.73 2.35 7.22
C GLU A 19 -6.11 1.27 8.10
N PHE A 20 -5.02 1.62 8.78
CA PHE A 20 -4.37 0.76 9.76
C PHE A 20 -4.01 1.56 11.00
N ARG A 21 -3.97 0.90 12.15
CA ARG A 21 -3.63 1.51 13.44
C ARG A 21 -2.24 1.03 13.84
N ALA A 22 -1.34 1.97 14.14
CA ALA A 22 -0.04 1.64 14.71
C ALA A 22 -0.13 1.47 16.23
N GLU A 23 0.96 1.00 16.84
CA GLU A 23 1.04 0.72 18.29
C GLU A 23 0.82 1.98 19.13
N ASP A 24 1.22 3.16 18.63
CA ASP A 24 0.96 4.47 19.25
C ASP A 24 -0.54 4.83 19.32
N GLY A 25 -1.42 4.00 18.77
CA GLY A 25 -2.87 4.19 18.70
C GLY A 25 -3.33 5.10 17.57
N LYS A 26 -2.40 5.71 16.81
CA LYS A 26 -2.70 6.57 15.67
C LYS A 26 -3.18 5.74 14.49
N VAL A 27 -4.19 6.26 13.80
CA VAL A 27 -4.74 5.66 12.59
C VAL A 27 -4.14 6.35 11.38
N TYR A 28 -3.47 5.58 10.54
CA TYR A 28 -2.92 5.99 9.27
C TYR A 28 -3.78 5.50 8.12
N SER A 29 -3.68 6.16 6.97
CA SER A 29 -4.57 5.87 5.86
C SER A 29 -3.91 6.15 4.52
N ILE A 30 -3.84 5.10 3.70
CA ILE A 30 -3.21 5.08 2.37
C ILE A 30 -4.24 4.69 1.30
N PRO A 31 -4.05 5.05 0.02
CA PRO A 31 -4.90 4.54 -1.05
C PRO A 31 -4.79 3.01 -1.16
N LYS A 32 -5.87 2.34 -1.56
CA LYS A 32 -5.81 0.96 -2.04
C LYS A 32 -4.93 0.88 -3.30
N THR A 33 -4.34 -0.28 -3.55
CA THR A 33 -3.29 -0.44 -4.59
C THR A 33 -3.70 0.04 -6.00
N PRO A 34 -4.96 -0.09 -6.49
CA PRO A 34 -5.35 0.44 -7.81
C PRO A 34 -5.40 1.97 -7.89
N TYR A 35 -5.29 2.66 -6.75
CA TYR A 35 -5.41 4.11 -6.62
C TYR A 35 -4.14 4.79 -6.10
N LEU A 36 -3.02 4.09 -6.13
CA LEU A 36 -1.71 4.63 -5.79
C LEU A 36 -1.37 5.86 -6.62
N SER A 37 -0.58 6.76 -6.03
CA SER A 37 -0.05 7.92 -6.72
C SER A 37 0.96 7.53 -7.79
N GLY A 38 1.22 8.44 -8.73
CA GLY A 38 2.28 8.24 -9.72
C GLY A 38 3.67 8.10 -9.10
N LYS A 39 3.90 8.67 -7.91
CA LYS A 39 5.17 8.51 -7.18
C LYS A 39 5.33 7.08 -6.66
N ALA A 40 4.29 6.52 -6.06
CA ALA A 40 4.30 5.13 -5.61
C ALA A 40 4.43 4.16 -6.79
N ALA A 41 3.70 4.39 -7.89
CA ALA A 41 3.83 3.57 -9.10
C ALA A 41 5.26 3.59 -9.68
N LYS A 42 5.90 4.78 -9.70
CA LYS A 42 7.31 4.91 -10.09
C LYS A 42 8.23 4.13 -9.15
N TYR A 43 8.02 4.26 -7.84
CA TYR A 43 8.81 3.58 -6.82
C TYR A 43 8.75 2.05 -6.97
N ILE A 44 7.57 1.47 -7.20
CA ILE A 44 7.42 0.03 -7.48
C ILE A 44 8.28 -0.37 -8.67
N ARG A 45 8.12 0.31 -9.80
CA ARG A 45 8.85 -0.01 -11.04
C ARG A 45 10.37 0.00 -10.82
N GLU A 46 10.87 0.94 -10.04
CA GLU A 46 12.30 1.13 -9.81
C GLU A 46 12.89 0.15 -8.79
N ASN A 47 12.06 -0.46 -7.92
CA ASN A 47 12.56 -1.18 -6.74
C ASN A 47 12.01 -2.60 -6.55
N HIS A 48 10.99 -3.02 -7.30
CA HIS A 48 10.31 -4.31 -7.09
C HIS A 48 11.20 -5.55 -7.21
N GLU A 49 12.32 -5.49 -7.92
CA GLU A 49 13.27 -6.61 -8.07
C GLU A 49 14.39 -6.61 -7.03
N GLY A 50 14.64 -5.48 -6.35
CA GLY A 50 15.82 -5.27 -5.51
C GLY A 50 15.54 -5.14 -4.01
N LEU A 51 14.28 -4.98 -3.62
CA LEU A 51 13.88 -4.79 -2.22
C LEU A 51 13.08 -5.98 -1.70
N SER A 52 13.23 -6.26 -0.42
CA SER A 52 12.33 -7.19 0.26
C SER A 52 10.91 -6.64 0.26
N HIS A 53 9.92 -7.52 0.38
CA HIS A 53 8.51 -7.13 0.43
C HIS A 53 8.24 -6.10 1.54
N ALA A 54 8.83 -6.29 2.72
CA ALA A 54 8.69 -5.37 3.83
C ALA A 54 9.27 -3.98 3.53
N ILE A 55 10.48 -3.90 2.96
CA ILE A 55 11.10 -2.62 2.60
C ILE A 55 10.33 -1.90 1.48
N LEU A 56 9.84 -2.67 0.49
CA LEU A 56 8.98 -2.12 -0.55
C LEU A 56 7.69 -1.51 0.05
N THR A 57 7.03 -2.24 0.96
CA THR A 57 5.80 -1.77 1.63
C THR A 57 6.05 -0.53 2.49
N ARG A 58 7.14 -0.47 3.28
CA ARG A 58 7.49 0.73 4.05
C ARG A 58 7.63 1.96 3.16
N GLY A 59 8.39 1.85 2.07
CA GLY A 59 8.57 2.95 1.12
C GLY A 59 7.27 3.38 0.45
N LEU A 60 6.36 2.43 0.16
CA LEU A 60 5.03 2.75 -0.38
C LEU A 60 4.18 3.52 0.63
N ILE A 61 4.17 3.09 1.89
CA ILE A 61 3.42 3.77 2.96
C ILE A 61 3.98 5.17 3.17
N GLU A 62 5.30 5.33 3.23
CA GLU A 62 5.95 6.64 3.36
C GLU A 62 5.58 7.60 2.22
N ILE A 63 5.52 7.11 0.97
CA ILE A 63 5.15 7.94 -0.18
C ILE A 63 3.68 8.39 -0.09
N GLU A 64 2.78 7.50 0.28
CA GLU A 64 1.33 7.77 0.29
C GLU A 64 0.85 8.44 1.58
N CYS A 65 1.55 8.23 2.69
CA CYS A 65 1.28 8.79 4.00
C CYS A 65 2.62 9.09 4.72
N PRO A 66 3.28 10.22 4.41
CA PRO A 66 4.55 10.60 5.04
C PRO A 66 4.49 10.65 6.57
N ASP A 67 3.33 10.99 7.14
CA ASP A 67 3.11 11.03 8.58
C ASP A 67 3.20 9.65 9.27
N ALA A 68 3.13 8.57 8.49
CA ALA A 68 3.26 7.19 8.97
C ALA A 68 4.70 6.67 8.89
N ALA A 69 5.62 7.40 8.24
CA ALA A 69 6.96 6.91 7.88
C ALA A 69 7.73 6.41 9.10
N GLU A 70 7.88 7.25 10.14
CA GLU A 70 8.58 6.89 11.37
C GLU A 70 7.99 5.61 11.99
N ALA A 71 6.66 5.56 12.15
CA ALA A 71 5.98 4.41 12.74
C ALA A 71 6.21 3.10 11.96
N VAL A 72 6.18 3.12 10.63
CA VAL A 72 6.37 1.89 9.83
C VAL A 72 7.84 1.49 9.68
N TRP A 73 8.77 2.41 9.85
CA TRP A 73 10.20 2.11 9.85
C TRP A 73 10.68 1.54 11.20
N ASP A 74 9.97 1.83 12.29
CA ASP A 74 10.22 1.23 13.62
C ASP A 74 9.59 -0.16 13.80
N MET A 75 8.56 -0.50 13.02
CA MET A 75 7.92 -1.82 13.03
C MET A 75 8.83 -2.93 12.50
N ASP A 76 8.71 -4.13 13.05
CA ASP A 76 9.39 -5.31 12.52
C ASP A 76 8.82 -5.77 11.16
N ASP A 77 9.53 -6.67 10.48
CA ASP A 77 9.13 -7.15 9.15
C ASP A 77 7.82 -7.97 9.15
N GLU A 78 7.46 -8.64 10.26
CA GLU A 78 6.23 -9.43 10.38
C GLU A 78 5.01 -8.51 10.49
N GLN A 79 5.12 -7.44 11.29
CA GLN A 79 4.11 -6.39 11.38
C GLN A 79 3.86 -5.74 10.01
N ILE A 80 4.92 -5.39 9.28
CA ILE A 80 4.78 -4.80 7.93
C ILE A 80 4.19 -5.79 6.93
N THR A 81 4.54 -7.07 7.02
CA THR A 81 3.97 -8.10 6.16
C THR A 81 2.47 -8.25 6.41
N GLY A 82 2.03 -8.25 7.68
CA GLY A 82 0.60 -8.27 8.02
C GLY A 82 -0.16 -7.03 7.51
N ILE A 83 0.45 -5.84 7.58
CA ILE A 83 -0.13 -4.63 6.97
C ILE A 83 -0.25 -4.79 5.46
N ALA A 84 0.77 -5.33 4.79
CA ALA A 84 0.78 -5.53 3.36
C ALA A 84 -0.35 -6.48 2.92
N GLU A 85 -0.47 -7.64 3.56
CA GLU A 85 -1.52 -8.63 3.28
C GLU A 85 -2.92 -8.03 3.44
N ALA A 86 -3.21 -7.39 4.57
CA ALA A 86 -4.49 -6.73 4.82
C ALA A 86 -4.76 -5.61 3.80
N TRP A 87 -3.72 -4.89 3.37
CA TRP A 87 -3.82 -3.85 2.36
C TRP A 87 -4.13 -4.41 0.96
N PHE A 88 -3.49 -5.52 0.56
CA PHE A 88 -3.76 -6.22 -0.70
C PHE A 88 -5.18 -6.78 -0.72
N GLU A 89 -5.62 -7.42 0.36
CA GLU A 89 -6.99 -7.94 0.51
C GLU A 89 -8.03 -6.82 0.39
N ALA A 90 -7.85 -5.73 1.15
CA ALA A 90 -8.73 -4.57 1.07
C ALA A 90 -8.76 -3.91 -0.32
N SER A 91 -7.68 -4.09 -1.09
CA SER A 91 -7.53 -3.62 -2.46
C SER A 91 -8.17 -4.54 -3.51
N GLY A 92 -8.74 -5.68 -3.09
CA GLY A 92 -9.42 -6.65 -3.94
C GLY A 92 -8.52 -7.75 -4.49
N PHE A 93 -7.30 -7.88 -3.96
CA PHE A 93 -6.40 -8.99 -4.28
C PHE A 93 -6.53 -10.04 -3.19
N ASN A 94 -7.06 -11.22 -3.52
CA ASN A 94 -7.12 -12.32 -2.55
C ASN A 94 -5.78 -13.06 -2.55
N ALA A 95 -5.18 -13.27 -1.38
CA ALA A 95 -3.98 -14.12 -1.23
C ALA A 95 -4.27 -15.62 -1.53
N GLY A 96 -5.55 -15.99 -1.66
CA GLY A 96 -6.03 -17.36 -1.81
C GLY A 96 -6.08 -17.98 -3.23
N GLU A 97 -5.36 -17.46 -4.22
CA GLU A 97 -5.14 -18.18 -5.50
C GLU A 97 -3.71 -18.74 -5.63
N SER A 98 -3.06 -19.04 -4.50
CA SER A 98 -2.13 -20.18 -4.51
C SER A 98 -2.98 -21.44 -4.33
N ASP A 99 -3.44 -21.98 -5.45
CA ASP A 99 -3.90 -23.37 -5.57
C ASP A 99 -2.85 -24.27 -4.90
N GLY A 100 -3.10 -24.62 -3.65
CA GLY A 100 -2.52 -25.81 -3.05
C GLY A 100 -3.08 -26.98 -3.85
N SER A 101 -2.34 -27.35 -4.89
CA SER A 101 -2.59 -28.50 -5.76
C SER A 101 -3.07 -29.69 -4.94
N THR A 102 -4.35 -30.00 -5.02
CA THR A 102 -4.83 -31.36 -4.80
C THR A 102 -4.33 -32.21 -5.97
N ASP A 103 -3.23 -32.93 -5.79
CA ASP A 103 -2.99 -34.32 -6.25
C ASP A 103 -1.49 -34.63 -6.34
N SER A 104 -1.01 -35.48 -5.42
CA SER A 104 -0.31 -36.76 -5.69
C SER A 104 0.16 -37.40 -4.37
#